data_AF-A0ABD5LWE0-F1
#
_entry.id   AF-A0ABD5LWE0-F1
#
_cell.length_a   1.000
_cell.length_b   1.000
_cell.length_c   1.000
_cell.angle_alpha   90.00
_cell.angle_beta   90.00
_cell.angle_gamma   90.00
#
_symmetry.space_group_name_H-M   'P 1'
#
loop_
_entity.id
_entity.type
_entity.pdbx_description
1 polymer ?
#
loop_
_entity_poly.entity_id
_entity_poly.type
_entity_poly.pdbx_seq_one_letter_code
_entity_poly.pdbx_strand_id
1 'polypeptide(L)' 'MLLQQPPDPLLAIKGRRILRFLPVNLSHILVELTSLKETLAFYEAIKQANIAEIEDIVPAAKTLLINMYLG' A
#
# COMPACT_ATOMS: atom_id res chain seq x y z
N MET A 1 -26.80 -34.96 8.57
CA MET A 1 -26.23 -33.68 9.04
C MET A 1 -24.80 -33.60 8.54
N LEU A 2 -24.55 -32.83 7.47
CA LEU A 2 -23.19 -32.51 7.05
C LEU A 2 -22.66 -31.42 7.97
N LEU A 3 -21.57 -31.70 8.69
CA LEU A 3 -20.82 -30.68 9.40
C LEU A 3 -20.31 -29.70 8.36
N GLN A 4 -20.87 -28.49 8.32
CA GLN A 4 -20.30 -27.38 7.57
C GLN A 4 -18.91 -27.14 8.16
N GLN A 5 -17.87 -27.47 7.40
CA GLN A 5 -16.50 -27.13 7.74
C GLN A 5 -16.45 -25.60 7.85
N PRO A 6 -15.96 -25.02 8.97
CA PRO A 6 -15.88 -23.57 9.10
C PRO A 6 -15.08 -23.00 7.92
N PRO A 7 -15.47 -21.84 7.37
CA PRO A 7 -14.73 -21.24 6.27
C PRO A 7 -13.27 -21.12 6.68
N ASP A 8 -12.37 -21.63 5.83
CA ASP A 8 -10.93 -21.55 6.07
C ASP A 8 -10.57 -20.09 6.40
N PRO A 9 -10.05 -19.79 7.61
CA PRO A 9 -9.73 -18.42 7.99
C PRO A 9 -8.68 -17.78 7.09
N LEU A 10 -7.86 -18.56 6.36
CA LEU A 10 -6.94 -18.05 5.33
C LEU A 10 -7.67 -17.58 4.07
N LEU A 11 -8.86 -18.12 3.76
CA LEU A 11 -9.66 -17.68 2.60
C LEU A 11 -10.25 -16.28 2.81
N ALA A 12 -10.55 -15.91 4.06
CA ALA A 12 -10.97 -14.54 4.41
C ALA A 12 -9.85 -13.50 4.23
N ILE A 13 -8.57 -13.93 4.27
CA ILE A 13 -7.41 -13.06 4.07
C ILE A 13 -7.04 -12.97 2.57
N LYS A 14 -7.42 -13.97 1.75
CA LYS A 14 -7.10 -14.05 0.32
C LYS A 14 -7.63 -12.86 -0.52
N GLY A 15 -8.55 -12.06 0.02
CA GLY A 15 -9.06 -10.83 -0.59
C GLY A 15 -8.73 -9.53 0.17
N ARG A 16 -8.01 -9.60 1.30
CA ARG A 16 -7.66 -8.42 2.09
C ARG A 16 -6.44 -7.76 1.45
N ARG A 17 -6.60 -6.57 0.86
CA ARG A 17 -5.45 -5.74 0.50
C ARG A 17 -4.71 -5.40 1.80
N ILE A 18 -3.50 -5.92 1.96
CA ILE A 18 -2.63 -5.53 3.05
C ILE A 18 -1.71 -4.45 2.51
N LEU A 19 -1.96 -3.23 2.97
CA LEU A 19 -1.10 -2.07 2.73
C LEU A 19 -0.46 -1.69 4.06
N ARG A 20 0.87 -1.51 4.06
CA ARG A 20 1.62 -1.18 5.28
C ARG A 20 2.41 0.10 5.04
N PHE A 21 2.25 1.07 5.94
CA PHE A 21 3.08 2.26 5.95
C PHE A 21 4.23 2.05 6.92
N LEU A 22 5.46 2.15 6.42
CA LEU A 22 6.68 1.98 7.18
C LEU A 22 7.42 3.32 7.21
N PRO A 23 7.58 3.97 8.37
CA PRO A 23 8.42 5.15 8.46
C PRO A 23 9.87 4.74 8.21
N VAL A 24 10.52 5.38 7.25
CA VAL A 24 11.95 5.17 6.96
C VAL A 24 12.78 6.18 7.75
N ASN A 25 12.34 7.44 7.74
CA ASN A 25 12.89 8.54 8.53
C ASN A 25 11.81 9.65 8.64
N LEU A 26 12.19 10.86 9.08
CA LEU A 26 11.25 11.97 9.27
C LEU A 26 10.55 12.42 7.99
N SER A 27 11.22 12.37 6.83
CA SER A 27 10.69 12.82 5.54
C SER A 27 10.26 11.70 4.61
N HIS A 28 10.50 10.44 4.96
CA HIS A 28 10.28 9.32 4.05
C HIS A 28 9.38 8.24 4.65
N ILE A 29 8.39 7.83 3.88
CA ILE A 29 7.53 6.67 4.17
C ILE A 29 7.66 5.67 3.04
N LEU A 30 7.91 4.41 3.37
CA LEU A 30 7.82 3.29 2.45
C LEU A 30 6.44 2.64 2.61
N VAL A 31 5.71 2.53 1.52
CA VAL A 31 4.41 1.85 1.49
C VAL A 31 4.61 0.48 0.86
N GLU A 32 4.35 -0.59 1.60
CA GLU A 32 4.33 -1.96 1.07
C GLU A 32 2.94 -2.29 0.53
N LEU A 33 2.89 -2.88 -0.66
CA LEU A 33 1.69 -3.31 -1.39
C LEU A 33 1.81 -4.78 -1.79
N THR A 34 0.70 -5.39 -2.21
CA THR A 34 0.71 -6.83 -2.50
C THR A 34 1.18 -7.17 -3.91
N SER A 35 1.10 -6.23 -4.85
CA SER A 35 1.49 -6.43 -6.26
C SER A 35 1.87 -5.15 -7.00
N LEU A 36 2.45 -5.32 -8.19
CA LEU A 36 2.76 -4.23 -9.11
C LEU A 36 1.51 -3.47 -9.54
N LYS A 37 0.40 -4.16 -9.81
CA LYS A 37 -0.87 -3.53 -10.18
C LYS A 37 -1.37 -2.59 -9.08
N GLU A 38 -1.20 -2.98 -7.81
CA GLU A 38 -1.55 -2.11 -6.69
C GLU A 38 -0.61 -0.92 -6.57
N THR A 39 0.69 -1.14 -6.76
CA THR A 39 1.69 -0.07 -6.76
C THR A 39 1.33 1.00 -7.78
N LEU A 40 1.06 0.61 -9.03
CA LEU A 40 0.68 1.55 -10.09
C LEU A 40 -0.65 2.27 -9.78
N ALA A 41 -1.65 1.53 -9.30
CA ALA A 41 -2.93 2.13 -8.94
C ALA A 41 -2.81 3.14 -7.78
N PHE A 42 -1.96 2.85 -6.79
CA PHE A 42 -1.75 3.74 -5.65
C PHE A 42 -0.90 4.96 -6.04
N TYR A 43 0.12 4.78 -6.89
CA TYR A 43 0.91 5.86 -7.46
C TYR A 43 0.03 6.89 -8.18
N GLU A 44 -0.83 6.43 -9.10
CA GLU A 44 -1.75 7.31 -9.83
C GLU A 44 -2.74 8.01 -8.90
N ALA A 45 -3.27 7.31 -7.89
CA ALA A 45 -4.17 7.90 -6.91
C ALA A 45 -3.50 9.04 -6.12
N ILE A 46 -2.23 8.88 -5.72
CA ILE A 46 -1.49 9.94 -5.02
C ILE A 46 -1.22 11.11 -5.98
N LYS A 47 -0.80 10.85 -7.22
CA LYS A 47 -0.60 11.90 -8.24
C LYS A 47 -1.87 12.72 -8.48
N GLN A 48 -3.03 12.06 -8.55
CA GLN A 48 -4.32 12.72 -8.73
C GLN A 48 -4.78 13.50 -7.49
N ALA A 49 -4.44 13.02 -6.28
CA ALA A 49 -4.76 13.70 -5.03
C ALA A 49 -4.01 15.04 -4.87
N ASN A 50 -2.90 15.23 -5.59
CA ASN A 50 -2.11 16.47 -5.62
C ASN A 50 -1.81 17.02 -4.22
N ILE A 51 -1.27 16.16 -3.36
CA ILE A 51 -0.93 16.49 -1.97
C ILE A 51 0.30 17.40 -1.98
N ALA A 52 0.17 18.63 -1.46
CA ALA A 52 1.19 19.67 -1.56
C ALA A 52 2.50 19.31 -0.85
N GLU A 53 2.41 18.54 0.24
CA GLU A 53 3.54 18.14 1.06
C GLU A 53 4.33 16.96 0.46
N ILE A 54 3.83 16.31 -0.59
CA ILE A 54 4.57 15.22 -1.26
C ILE A 54 5.48 15.83 -2.33
N GLU A 55 6.79 15.75 -2.09
CA GLU A 55 7.80 16.28 -3.00
C GLU A 55 8.11 15.31 -4.14
N ASP A 56 8.24 14.02 -3.83
CA ASP A 56 8.52 12.98 -4.82
C ASP A 56 7.93 11.63 -4.42
N ILE A 57 7.72 10.77 -5.43
CA ILE A 57 7.18 9.43 -5.26
C ILE A 57 7.93 8.48 -6.19
N VAL A 58 8.59 7.48 -5.62
CA VAL A 58 9.36 6.47 -6.35
C VAL A 58 8.66 5.10 -6.29
N PRO A 59 8.03 4.62 -7.39
CA PRO A 59 7.45 3.28 -7.47
C PRO A 59 8.50 2.19 -7.66
N ALA A 60 8.25 1.02 -7.07
CA ALA A 60 8.94 -0.25 -7.34
C ALA A 60 7.94 -1.40 -7.53
N ALA A 61 8.39 -2.66 -7.54
CA ALA A 61 7.52 -3.79 -7.86
C ALA A 61 6.35 -3.98 -6.88
N LYS A 62 6.55 -3.75 -5.58
CA LYS A 62 5.55 -3.92 -4.52
C LYS A 62 5.66 -2.85 -3.43
N THR A 63 6.33 -1.75 -3.74
CA THR A 63 6.56 -0.68 -2.78
C THR A 63 6.49 0.68 -3.46
N LEU A 64 6.13 1.70 -2.69
CA LEU A 64 6.23 3.10 -3.04
C LEU A 64 7.01 3.82 -1.96
N LEU A 65 8.11 4.48 -2.32
CA LEU A 65 8.77 5.43 -1.43
C LEU A 65 8.15 6.80 -1.66
N ILE A 66 7.67 7.43 -0.59
CA ILE A 66 7.11 8.78 -0.61
C ILE A 66 8.07 9.69 0.15
N ASN A 67 8.54 10.74 -0.51
CA ASN A 67 9.31 11.82 0.10
C ASN A 67 8.38 13.00 0.40
N MET A 68 8.44 13.51 1.62
CA MET A 68 7.61 14.58 2.14
C MET A 68 8.43 15.81 2.49
N TYR A 69 7.91 16.97 2.15
CA TYR A 69 8.39 18.27 2.60
C TYR A 69 7.95 18.52 4.05
N LEU A 70 8.86 19.00 4.91
CA LEU A 70 8.64 19.19 6.35
C LEU A 70 8.58 20.65 6.81
N GLY A 71 8.47 21.61 5.89
CA GLY A 71 8.44 23.04 6.22
C GLY A 71 9.66 23.80 5.74
#